data_AF-A0A1E3LEB1-F1
#
_entry.id   AF-A0A1E3LEB1-F1
#
_cell.length_a   1.000
_cell.length_b   1.000
_cell.length_c   1.000
_cell.angle_alpha   90.00
_cell.angle_beta   90.00
_cell.angle_gamma   90.00
#
_symmetry.space_group_name_H-M   'P 1'
#
loop_
_entity.id
_entity.type
_entity.pdbx_description
1 polymer ?
#
loop_
_entity_poly.entity_id
_entity_poly.type
_entity_poly.pdbx_seq_one_letter_code
_entity_poly.pdbx_strand_id
1 'polypeptide(L)'
;MEQRKRHDGFERWAAGATARQAGRDDARWRVFRAPEQADFHGFVVWCYTQGVFLGQEFDRRTDTITHCYVRNGAWAVQFDSFAEACERAFDIHAPTLILYAPERNGSVFITSTEQYADR
;
A
#
# COMPACT_ATOMS: atom_id res chain seq x y z
N MET A 1 5.11 -24.48 -10.75
CA MET A 1 4.00 -23.67 -10.20
C MET A 1 4.52 -23.03 -8.94
N GLU A 2 5.09 -21.84 -9.08
CA GLU A 2 5.72 -21.13 -7.98
C GLU A 2 4.64 -20.70 -7.01
N GLN A 3 4.74 -21.10 -5.75
CA GLN A 3 3.90 -20.56 -4.69
C GLN A 3 4.11 -19.05 -4.71
N ARG A 4 3.17 -18.31 -5.30
CA ARG A 4 3.04 -16.86 -5.14
C ARG A 4 2.91 -16.67 -3.63
N LYS A 5 4.06 -16.45 -2.96
CA LYS A 5 4.13 -16.24 -1.52
C LYS A 5 3.08 -15.18 -1.23
N ARG A 6 2.11 -15.57 -0.41
CA ARG A 6 1.05 -14.68 0.05
C ARG A 6 1.72 -13.38 0.49
N HIS A 7 1.16 -12.26 0.06
CA HIS A 7 1.60 -10.96 0.52
C HIS A 7 1.22 -10.87 2.01
N ASP A 8 2.06 -11.41 2.90
CA ASP A 8 1.89 -11.45 4.36
C ASP A 8 1.91 -10.04 5.01
N GLY A 9 1.71 -9.00 4.20
CA GLY A 9 1.74 -7.61 4.60
C GLY A 9 0.64 -7.27 5.59
N PHE A 10 -0.55 -7.86 5.45
CA PHE A 10 -1.69 -7.57 6.34
C PHE A 10 -1.48 -8.08 7.76
N GLU A 11 -1.16 -9.36 7.93
CA GLU A 11 -0.93 -9.95 9.25
C GLU A 11 0.22 -9.25 9.98
N ARG A 12 1.33 -9.00 9.26
CA ARG A 12 2.48 -8.27 9.80
C ARG A 12 2.13 -6.84 10.19
N TRP A 13 1.37 -6.14 9.34
CA TRP A 13 0.91 -4.78 9.65
C TRP A 13 -0.02 -4.77 10.86
N ALA A 14 -1.01 -5.67 10.92
CA ALA A 14 -1.96 -5.77 12.03
C ALA A 14 -1.26 -6.08 13.35
N ALA A 15 -0.28 -6.99 13.35
CA ALA A 15 0.54 -7.30 14.51
C ALA A 15 1.36 -6.08 14.96
N GLY A 16 2.00 -5.37 14.02
CA GLY A 16 2.74 -4.14 14.31
C GLY A 16 1.84 -3.02 14.85
N ALA A 17 0.65 -2.84 14.28
CA ALA A 17 -0.33 -1.84 14.70
C ALA A 17 -0.81 -2.12 16.13
N THR A 18 -1.08 -3.38 16.45
CA THR A 18 -1.45 -3.83 17.80
C THR A 18 -0.30 -3.59 18.79
N ALA A 19 0.94 -3.94 18.42
CA ALA A 19 2.11 -3.71 19.26
C ALA A 19 2.33 -2.21 19.55
N ARG A 20 2.17 -1.35 18.54
CA ARG A 20 2.23 0.10 18.66
C ARG A 20 1.14 0.65 19.59
N GLN A 21 -0.10 0.17 19.46
CA GLN A 21 -1.20 0.56 20.36
C GLN A 21 -0.91 0.16 21.81
N ALA A 22 -0.24 -0.97 22.03
CA ALA A 22 0.20 -1.44 23.35
C ALA A 22 1.49 -0.74 23.86
N GLY A 23 2.00 0.29 23.17
CA GLY A 23 3.18 1.05 23.57
C GLY A 23 4.52 0.34 23.35
N ARG A 24 4.56 -0.72 22.53
CA ARG A 24 5.80 -1.44 22.20
C ARG A 24 6.47 -0.74 21.01
N ASP A 25 7.54 -0.01 21.26
CA ASP A 25 8.27 0.77 20.23
C ASP A 25 9.54 0.06 19.72
N ASP A 26 9.45 -1.25 19.52
CA ASP A 26 10.55 -2.04 18.97
C ASP A 26 10.62 -1.85 17.44
N ALA A 27 11.82 -1.64 16.91
CA ALA A 27 12.06 -1.45 15.47
C ALA A 27 11.47 -2.59 14.62
N ARG A 28 11.38 -3.82 15.17
CA ARG A 28 10.76 -4.96 14.45
C ARG A 28 9.26 -4.78 14.18
N TRP A 29 8.57 -3.99 15.00
CA TRP A 29 7.13 -3.73 14.90
C TRP A 29 6.80 -2.38 14.26
N ARG A 30 7.82 -1.67 13.75
CA ARG A 30 7.63 -0.35 13.19
C ARG A 30 6.73 -0.41 11.95
N VAL A 31 5.49 0.02 12.15
CA VAL A 31 4.49 0.22 11.10
C VAL A 31 3.81 1.56 11.30
N PHE A 32 3.37 2.14 10.20
CA PHE A 32 2.54 3.33 10.19
C PHE A 32 1.07 2.94 10.30
N ARG A 33 0.23 3.87 10.75
CA ARG A 33 -1.23 3.73 10.64
C ARG A 33 -1.62 4.08 9.22
N ALA A 34 -2.61 3.37 8.68
CA ALA A 34 -3.22 3.77 7.43
C ALA A 34 -3.84 5.18 7.62
N PRO A 35 -3.84 6.02 6.58
CA PRO A 35 -4.58 7.28 6.61
C PRO A 35 -6.05 7.01 6.94
N GLU A 36 -6.65 7.85 7.79
CA GLU A 36 -8.08 7.72 8.12
C GLU A 36 -8.99 8.32 7.04
N GLN A 37 -8.48 9.33 6.33
CA GLN A 37 -9.16 10.01 5.22
C GLN A 37 -8.32 9.93 3.95
N ALA A 38 -8.97 9.65 2.83
CA ALA A 38 -8.32 9.50 1.54
C ALA A 38 -8.12 10.86 0.86
N ASP A 39 -6.92 11.15 0.38
CA ASP A 39 -6.65 12.24 -0.58
C ASP A 39 -6.60 11.73 -2.03
N PHE A 40 -6.95 10.45 -2.23
CA PHE A 40 -7.05 9.69 -3.49
C PHE A 40 -8.46 9.08 -3.68
N HIS A 41 -8.71 8.52 -4.86
CA HIS A 41 -9.87 7.70 -5.20
C HIS A 41 -9.42 6.38 -5.83
N GLY A 42 -10.16 5.29 -5.61
CA GLY A 42 -9.80 3.96 -6.12
C GLY A 42 -8.76 3.26 -5.25
N PHE A 43 -7.90 2.46 -5.88
CA PHE A 43 -6.88 1.68 -5.18
C PHE A 43 -5.52 2.35 -5.25
N VAL A 44 -4.74 2.28 -4.17
CA VAL A 44 -3.35 2.75 -4.12
C VAL A 44 -2.47 1.73 -3.40
N VAL A 45 -1.18 1.70 -3.74
CA VAL A 45 -0.18 0.87 -3.05
C VAL A 45 0.52 1.68 -1.96
N TRP A 46 0.52 1.16 -0.73
CA TRP A 46 1.04 1.85 0.45
C TRP A 46 2.13 1.03 1.16
N CYS A 47 3.32 1.62 1.29
CA CYS A 47 4.45 1.06 2.02
C CYS A 47 4.29 1.34 3.52
N TYR A 48 3.61 0.44 4.24
CA TYR A 48 3.21 0.64 5.63
C TYR A 48 4.38 0.72 6.62
N THR A 49 5.59 0.28 6.25
CA THR A 49 6.80 0.41 7.10
C THR A 49 7.43 1.79 7.03
N GLN A 50 7.10 2.57 5.99
CA GLN A 50 7.65 3.90 5.71
C GLN A 50 6.58 5.01 5.73
N GLY A 51 5.29 4.66 5.65
CA GLY A 51 4.19 5.62 5.64
C GLY A 51 4.12 6.41 4.34
N VAL A 52 4.50 5.79 3.21
CA VAL A 52 4.55 6.41 1.88
C VAL A 52 3.76 5.56 0.88
N PHE A 53 3.27 6.19 -0.17
CA PHE A 53 2.57 5.56 -1.28
C PHE A 53 3.51 5.36 -2.47
N LEU A 54 3.16 4.40 -3.32
CA LEU A 54 3.72 4.32 -4.65
C LEU A 54 3.26 5.53 -5.46
N GLY A 55 4.21 6.34 -5.91
CA GLY A 55 4.01 7.38 -6.90
C GLY A 55 4.68 7.00 -8.23
N GLN A 56 4.55 7.90 -9.18
CA GLN A 56 5.24 7.81 -10.46
C GLN A 56 5.82 9.16 -10.84
N GLU A 57 7.00 9.16 -11.45
CA GLU A 57 7.65 10.34 -11.99
C GLU A 57 8.06 10.06 -13.44
N PHE A 58 7.87 11.06 -14.30
CA PHE A 58 8.34 10.98 -15.67
C PHE A 58 9.82 11.39 -15.74
N ASP A 59 10.70 10.42 -15.99
CA ASP A 59 12.11 10.68 -16.23
C ASP A 59 12.32 11.22 -17.65
N ARG A 60 12.49 12.54 -17.75
CA ARG A 60 12.75 13.23 -19.03
C ARG A 60 14.07 12.85 -19.68
N ARG A 61 15.03 12.30 -18.93
CA ARG A 61 16.35 11.95 -19.47
C ARG A 61 16.28 10.65 -20.26
N THR A 62 15.46 9.71 -19.81
CA THR A 62 15.29 8.40 -20.44
C THR A 62 13.97 8.26 -21.20
N ASP A 63 13.10 9.26 -21.12
CA ASP A 63 11.76 9.27 -21.72
C ASP A 63 10.88 8.12 -21.20
N THR A 64 11.01 7.81 -19.90
CA THR A 64 10.32 6.67 -19.25
C THR A 64 9.63 7.08 -17.96
N ILE A 65 8.52 6.41 -17.63
CA ILE A 65 7.90 6.53 -16.30
C ILE A 65 8.71 5.67 -15.32
N THR A 66 9.13 6.29 -14.22
CA THR A 66 9.81 5.65 -13.10
C THR A 66 8.93 5.67 -11.86
N HIS A 67 9.07 4.66 -11.00
CA HIS A 67 8.35 4.64 -9.73
C HIS A 67 9.09 5.52 -8.71
N CYS A 68 8.32 6.28 -7.93
CA CYS A 68 8.84 7.04 -6.80
C CYS A 68 8.00 6.76 -5.54
N TYR A 69 8.44 7.25 -4.39
CA TYR A 69 7.68 7.17 -3.14
C TYR A 69 7.19 8.55 -2.71
N VAL A 70 5.89 8.69 -2.51
CA VAL A 70 5.25 9.97 -2.16
C VAL A 70 4.58 9.89 -0.79
N ARG A 71 4.54 11.01 -0.05
CA ARG A 71 3.87 11.07 1.25
C ARG A 71 2.39 11.43 1.17
N ASN A 72 2.01 12.13 0.11
CA ASN A 72 0.65 12.59 -0.14
C ASN A 72 -0.01 11.60 -1.10
N GLY A 73 -1.13 10.99 -0.70
CA GLY A 73 -1.80 9.98 -1.51
C GLY A 73 -2.49 10.58 -2.74
N ALA A 74 -2.73 11.89 -2.78
CA ALA A 74 -3.16 12.58 -4.00
C ALA A 74 -2.14 12.47 -5.15
N TRP A 75 -0.88 12.20 -4.84
CA TRP A 75 0.20 11.99 -5.82
C TRP A 75 0.55 10.52 -6.01
N ALA A 76 -0.18 9.61 -5.32
CA ALA A 76 -0.01 8.20 -5.52
C ALA A 76 -0.54 7.78 -6.90
N VAL A 77 0.02 6.69 -7.43
CA VAL A 77 -0.59 6.00 -8.56
C VAL A 77 -1.93 5.43 -8.08
N GLN A 78 -3.00 5.87 -8.74
CA GLN A 78 -4.36 5.42 -8.49
C GLN A 78 -4.72 4.36 -9.54
N PHE A 79 -5.22 3.23 -9.08
CA PHE A 79 -5.64 2.10 -9.90
C PHE A 79 -7.15 1.96 -9.85
N ASP A 80 -7.75 1.60 -10.98
CA ASP A 80 -9.18 1.37 -11.08
C ASP A 80 -9.57 -0.02 -10.54
N SER A 81 -8.61 -0.96 -10.52
CA SER A 81 -8.83 -2.30 -10.01
C SER A 81 -7.83 -2.75 -8.94
N PHE A 82 -8.30 -3.62 -8.06
CA PHE A 82 -7.46 -4.28 -7.06
C PHE A 82 -6.36 -5.14 -7.69
N ALA A 83 -6.65 -5.76 -8.84
CA ALA A 83 -5.72 -6.64 -9.55
C ALA A 83 -4.49 -5.85 -10.06
N GLU A 84 -4.70 -4.70 -10.69
CA GLU A 84 -3.61 -3.83 -11.16
C GLU A 84 -2.74 -3.34 -9.99
N ALA A 85 -3.37 -2.97 -8.87
CA ALA A 85 -2.66 -2.57 -7.66
C ALA A 85 -1.83 -3.75 -7.08
N CYS A 86 -2.35 -4.98 -7.12
CA CYS A 86 -1.63 -6.20 -6.72
C CYS A 86 -0.41 -6.46 -7.60
N GLU A 87 -0.57 -6.38 -8.93
CA GLU A 87 0.54 -6.57 -9.86
C GLU A 87 1.66 -5.56 -9.59
N ARG A 88 1.30 -4.28 -9.39
CA ARG A 88 2.30 -3.25 -9.05
C ARG A 88 2.92 -3.43 -7.67
N ALA A 89 2.15 -3.87 -6.68
CA ALA A 89 2.68 -4.16 -5.36
C ALA A 89 3.72 -5.28 -5.38
N PHE A 90 3.55 -6.28 -6.26
CA PHE A 90 4.49 -7.40 -6.41
C PHE A 90 5.83 -6.97 -7.00
N ASP A 91 5.82 -6.03 -7.95
CA ASP A 91 7.04 -5.47 -8.55
C ASP A 91 7.87 -4.63 -7.56
N ILE A 92 7.26 -4.23 -6.43
CA ILE A 92 7.91 -3.41 -5.42
C ILE A 92 8.54 -4.32 -4.36
N HIS A 93 9.86 -4.25 -4.22
CA HIS A 93 10.61 -4.98 -3.20
C HIS A 93 10.52 -4.34 -1.79
N ALA A 94 9.32 -3.92 -1.38
CA ALA A 94 9.03 -3.35 -0.07
C ALA A 94 7.73 -3.93 0.51
N PRO A 95 7.59 -4.03 1.85
CA PRO A 95 6.35 -4.47 2.45
C PRO A 95 5.22 -3.45 2.20
N THR A 96 4.21 -3.87 1.45
CA THR A 96 3.08 -3.01 1.03
C THR A 96 1.73 -3.60 1.43
N LEU A 97 0.75 -2.69 1.52
CA LEU A 97 -0.67 -2.97 1.55
C LEU A 97 -1.34 -2.22 0.41
N ILE A 98 -2.50 -2.71 -0.02
CA ILE A 98 -3.36 -1.97 -0.92
C ILE A 98 -4.42 -1.28 -0.08
N LEU A 99 -4.61 0.01 -0.35
CA LEU A 99 -5.66 0.81 0.25
C LEU A 99 -6.71 1.11 -0.82
N TYR A 100 -7.97 1.14 -0.41
CA TYR A 100 -9.10 1.49 -1.26
C TYR A 100 -9.87 2.65 -0.65
N ALA A 101 -10.26 3.60 -1.49
CA ALA A 101 -11.19 4.67 -1.13
C ALA A 101 -12.28 4.79 -2.21
N PRO A 102 -13.57 4.68 -1.85
CA PRO A 102 -14.67 4.81 -2.81
C PRO A 102 -14.84 6.24 -3.32
N GLU A 103 -14.36 7.24 -2.57
CA GLU A 103 -14.40 8.65 -2.93
C GLU A 103 -13.24 9.41 -2.29
N ARG A 104 -12.88 10.53 -2.90
CA ARG A 104 -11.87 11.43 -2.34
C ARG A 104 -12.40 12.11 -1.09
N ASN A 105 -11.55 12.28 -0.08
CA ASN A 105 -11.86 12.71 1.28
C ASN A 105 -12.77 11.75 2.06
N GLY A 106 -13.02 10.55 1.53
CA GLY A 106 -13.80 9.51 2.19
C GLY A 106 -12.95 8.61 3.08
N SER A 107 -13.58 7.56 3.61
CA SER A 107 -12.94 6.54 4.43
C SER A 107 -11.96 5.68 3.62
N VAL A 108 -10.85 5.31 4.24
CA VAL A 108 -9.85 4.40 3.67
C VAL A 108 -10.05 2.98 4.21
N PHE A 109 -10.05 2.01 3.31
CA PHE A 109 -10.15 0.60 3.62
C PHE A 109 -8.84 -0.10 3.25
N ILE A 110 -8.35 -0.96 4.13
CA ILE A 110 -7.21 -1.84 3.82
C ILE A 110 -7.77 -3.08 3.15
N THR A 111 -7.36 -3.33 1.92
CA THR A 111 -7.76 -4.53 1.19
C THR A 111 -6.71 -5.60 1.41
N SER A 112 -7.11 -6.75 1.96
CA SER A 112 -6.20 -7.89 2.08
C SER A 112 -6.12 -8.62 0.73
N THR A 113 -4.94 -9.12 0.39
CA THR A 113 -4.75 -10.01 -0.76
C THR A 113 -5.52 -11.33 -0.65
N GLU A 114 -6.12 -11.62 0.51
CA GLU A 114 -6.86 -12.86 0.76
C GLU A 114 -8.35 -12.78 0.40
N GLN A 115 -8.95 -11.58 0.33
CA GLN A 115 -10.40 -11.45 0.12
C GLN A 115 -10.87 -11.69 -1.33
N TYR A 116 -9.95 -11.75 -2.30
CA TYR A 116 -10.27 -11.91 -3.73
C TYR A 116 -9.82 -13.23 -4.36
N ALA A 117 -9.27 -14.16 -3.58
CA ALA A 117 -8.83 -15.46 -4.10
C ALA A 117 -9.98 -16.49 -4.27
N ASP A 118 -11.24 -16.08 -4.03
CA ASP A 118 -12.39 -17.00 -3.96
C ASP A 118 -13.63 -16.46 -4.72
N ARG A 119 -13.44 -15.98 -5.95
CA ARG A 119 -14.53 -15.78 -6.92
C ARG A 119 -14.15 -16.23 -8.32
#